data_AF-A0A377K5N1-F1
#
_entry.id   AF-A0A377K5N1-F1
#
_cell.length_a   1.000
_cell.length_b   1.000
_cell.length_c   1.000
_cell.angle_alpha   90.00
_cell.angle_beta   90.00
_cell.angle_gamma   90.00
#
_symmetry.space_group_name_H-M   'P 1'
#
loop_
_entity.id
_entity.type
_entity.pdbx_description
1 polymer ?
#
loop_
_entity_poly.entity_id
_entity_poly.type
_entity_poly.pdbx_seq_one_letter_code
_entity_poly.pdbx_strand_id
1 'polypeptide(L)' 'MSHLAELVASAKAAISQASDVAALDNVRVEYLGKKRALNPSDDDPA' A
#
# COMPACT_ATOMS: atom_id res chain seq x y z
N MET A 1 12.94 -1.03 18.74
CA MET A 1 12.40 0.15 18.02
C MET A 1 13.00 0.36 16.62
N SER A 2 13.91 -0.49 16.11
CA SER A 2 14.64 -0.24 14.85
C SER A 2 13.87 -0.56 13.56
N HIS A 3 13.23 -1.74 13.49
CA HIS A 3 12.69 -2.24 12.23
C HIS A 3 11.53 -1.41 11.64
N LEU A 4 10.61 -0.93 12.49
CA LEU A 4 9.47 -0.13 12.02
C LEU A 4 9.92 1.25 11.49
N ALA A 5 10.91 1.86 12.14
CA ALA A 5 11.44 3.15 11.72
C ALA A 5 12.16 3.04 10.37
N GLU A 6 12.93 1.97 10.17
CA GLU A 6 13.59 1.65 8.91
C GLU A 6 12.57 1.41 7.80
N LEU A 7 11.52 0.62 8.07
CA LEU A 7 10.44 0.37 7.11
C LEU A 7 9.75 1.67 6.66
N VAL A 8 9.46 2.57 7.61
CA VAL A 8 8.84 3.87 7.32
C VAL A 8 9.78 4.78 6.51
N ALA A 9 11.08 4.77 6.80
CA ALA A 9 12.06 5.55 6.06
C ALA A 9 12.17 5.07 4.59
N SER A 10 12.24 3.75 4.39
CA SER A 10 12.28 3.15 3.04
C SER A 10 11.01 3.45 2.25
N ALA A 11 9.83 3.33 2.87
CA ALA A 11 8.56 3.68 2.23
C ALA A 11 8.51 5.15 1.78
N LYS A 12 8.97 6.08 2.64
CA LYS A 12 9.02 7.52 2.31
C LYS A 12 9.96 7.81 1.14
N ALA A 13 11.12 7.15 1.10
CA ALA A 13 12.05 7.29 -0.01
C ALA A 13 11.44 6.79 -1.32
N ALA A 14 10.79 5.62 -1.30
CA ALA A 14 10.11 5.05 -2.46
C ALA A 14 8.97 5.93 -2.98
N ILE A 15 8.16 6.52 -2.09
CA ILE A 15 7.11 7.50 -2.46
C ILE A 15 7.73 8.72 -3.16
N SER A 16 8.84 9.25 -2.64
CA SER A 16 9.50 10.42 -3.23
C SER A 16 10.17 10.15 -4.57
N GLN A 17 10.51 8.89 -4.87
CA GLN A 17 11.14 8.48 -6.13
C GLN A 17 10.13 8.09 -7.21
N ALA A 18 8.89 7.79 -6.83
CA ALA A 18 7.86 7.42 -7.77
C ALA A 18 7.54 8.58 -8.73
N SER A 19 7.71 8.35 -10.03
CA SER A 19 7.54 9.34 -11.10
C SER A 19 6.12 9.46 -11.62
N ASP A 20 5.27 8.49 -11.31
CA ASP A 20 3.93 8.37 -11.86
C ASP A 20 3.01 7.56 -10.92
N VAL A 21 1.73 7.56 -11.27
CA VAL A 21 0.68 6.94 -10.46
C VAL A 21 0.81 5.42 -10.41
N ALA A 22 1.36 4.78 -11.44
CA ALA A 22 1.57 3.33 -11.44
C ALA A 22 2.74 2.95 -10.50
N ALA A 23 3.82 3.73 -10.50
CA ALA A 23 4.91 3.57 -9.55
C ALA A 23 4.43 3.78 -8.10
N LEU A 24 3.57 4.77 -7.84
CA LEU A 24 2.95 4.95 -6.53
C LEU A 24 2.03 3.78 -6.12
N ASP A 25 1.29 3.20 -7.06
CA ASP A 25 0.45 2.01 -6.79
C ASP A 25 1.31 0.81 -6.37
N ASN A 26 2.45 0.61 -7.03
CA ASN A 26 3.40 -0.44 -6.68
C ASN A 26 3.96 -0.24 -5.26
N VAL A 27 4.38 0.98 -4.92
CA VAL A 27 4.83 1.32 -3.55
C VAL A 27 3.71 1.08 -2.53
N ARG A 28 2.47 1.45 -2.85
CA ARG A 28 1.33 1.17 -1.96
C ARG A 28 1.19 -0.34 -1.73
N VAL A 29 1.24 -1.16 -2.78
CA VAL A 29 1.08 -2.61 -2.67
C VAL A 29 2.22 -3.26 -1.88
N GLU A 30 3.46 -2.79 -2.06
CA GLU A 30 4.64 -3.30 -1.37
C GLU A 30 4.61 -3.03 0.15
N TYR A 31 4.22 -1.81 0.55
CA TYR A 31 4.30 -1.39 1.95
C TYR A 31 2.99 -1.49 2.73
N LEU A 32 1.84 -1.41 2.06
CA LEU A 32 0.50 -1.46 2.68
C LEU A 32 -0.30 -2.71 2.30
N GLY A 33 0.25 -3.54 1.41
CA GLY A 33 -0.41 -4.75 0.90
C GLY A 33 -1.40 -4.46 -0.22
N LYS A 34 -1.94 -5.55 -0.80
CA LYS A 34 -3.04 -5.45 -1.78
C LYS A 34 -4.26 -4.86 -1.09
N LYS A 35 -4.93 -3.92 -1.77
CA LYS A 35 -6.20 -3.37 -1.30
C LYS A 35 -7.15 -4.53 -1.00
N ARG A 36 -7.46 -4.81 0.27
CA ARG A 36 -8.64 -5.62 0.58
C ARG A 36 -9.81 -4.79 0.07
N ALA A 37 -10.58 -5.32 -0.88
CA ALA A 37 -11.86 -4.74 -1.23
C ALA A 37 -12.60 -4.52 0.09
N LEU A 38 -12.98 -3.28 0.38
CA LEU A 38 -13.51 -2.91 1.69
C LEU A 38 -14.90 -3.52 1.96
N ASN A 39 -15.46 -4.34 1.07
CA ASN A 39 -16.56 -5.29 1.30
C ASN A 39 -16.73 -6.20 0.07
N PRO A 40 -16.74 -7.53 0.21
CA PRO A 40 -17.53 -8.40 -0.66
C PRO A 40 -18.68 -9.09 0.11
N SER A 41 -19.14 -8.50 1.22
CA SER A 41 -20.09 -9.15 2.13
C SER A 41 -21.45 -8.47 2.25
N ASP A 42 -21.82 -7.58 1.33
CA ASP A 42 -23.17 -7.01 1.28
C ASP A 42 -23.74 -7.11 -0.16
N ASP A 43 -24.10 -8.32 -0.60
CA ASP A 43 -25.24 -8.53 -1.51
C ASP A 43 -25.74 -9.99 -1.33
N ASP A 44 -26.88 -10.07 -0.66
CA ASP A 44 -27.68 -11.22 -0.21
C ASP A 44 -28.15 -12.10 -1.39
N PRO A 45 -28.20 -13.45 -1.28
CA PRO A 45 -28.89 -14.28 -2.25
C PRO A 45 -30.42 -14.14 -2.11
N ALA A 46 -31.07 -13.58 -3.13
CA ALA A 46 -32.51 -13.73 -3.39
C ALA A 46 -32.75 -14.76 -4.51
#